data_AF-A0A6L5YGY7-F1
#
_entry.id   AF-A0A6L5YGY7-F1
#
_cell.length_a   1.000
_cell.length_b   1.000
_cell.length_c   1.000
_cell.angle_alpha   90.00
_cell.angle_beta   90.00
_cell.angle_gamma   90.00
#
_symmetry.space_group_name_H-M   'P 1'
#
loop_
_entity.id
_entity.type
_entity.pdbx_description
1 polymer ?
#
loop_
_entity_poly.entity_id
_entity_poly.type
_entity_poly.pdbx_seq_one_letter_code
_entity_poly.pdbx_strand_id
1 'polypeptide(L)' 'MSTYDDVNAICPFFLSGDKQRITCEGLIDKTKCINRFDFGKDREQYRSRYCDSNYEQCRIYRMLMDKYREQE' A
#
# COMPACT_ATOMS: atom_id res chain seq x y z
N MET A 1 22.00 -2.76 -1.34
CA MET A 1 20.75 -2.16 -0.84
C MET A 1 19.74 -2.12 -1.99
N SER A 2 18.57 -2.76 -1.86
CA SER A 2 17.55 -2.70 -2.90
C SER A 2 16.77 -1.40 -2.76
N THR A 3 17.20 -0.37 -3.49
CA THR A 3 16.49 0.91 -3.65
C THR A 3 15.33 0.71 -4.62
N TYR A 4 14.22 0.17 -4.14
CA TYR A 4 12.97 0.32 -4.89
C TYR A 4 12.40 1.68 -4.49
N ASP A 5 12.21 2.55 -5.48
CA ASP A 5 11.80 3.95 -5.36
C ASP A 5 10.55 4.18 -4.50
N ASP A 6 10.61 4.08 -3.18
CA ASP A 6 9.49 4.44 -2.30
C ASP A 6 9.15 5.95 -2.37
N VAL A 7 10.01 6.74 -3.04
CA VAL A 7 9.96 8.21 -3.14
C VAL A 7 8.71 8.76 -3.82
N ASN A 8 8.07 8.01 -4.73
CA ASN A 8 6.90 8.48 -5.49
C ASN A 8 5.55 8.04 -4.90
N ALA A 9 5.54 7.24 -3.82
CA ALA A 9 4.29 6.79 -3.22
C ALA A 9 3.62 7.96 -2.47
N ILE A 10 2.41 8.34 -2.90
CA ILE A 10 1.61 9.42 -2.29
C ILE A 10 0.50 8.89 -1.39
N CYS A 11 0.27 7.57 -1.37
CA CYS A 11 -0.74 6.95 -0.52
C CYS A 11 -0.39 7.12 0.97
N PRO A 12 -1.29 7.65 1.81
CA PRO A 12 -1.00 7.90 3.23
C PRO A 12 -0.83 6.62 4.05
N PHE A 13 -1.36 5.50 3.58
CA PHE A 13 -1.27 4.21 4.27
C PHE A 13 -0.13 3.33 3.76
N PHE A 14 0.65 3.79 2.78
CA PHE A 14 1.82 3.07 2.31
C PHE A 14 2.96 3.20 3.34
N LEU A 15 3.58 2.07 3.69
CA LEU A 15 4.69 2.04 4.65
C LEU A 15 6.03 1.71 3.98
N SER A 16 6.06 0.70 3.10
CA SER A 16 7.28 0.32 2.39
C SER A 16 7.03 -0.63 1.22
N GLY A 17 7.95 -0.66 0.26
CA GLY A 17 7.99 -1.62 -0.84
C GLY A 17 9.21 -2.55 -0.78
N ASP A 18 9.04 -3.80 -1.20
CA ASP A 18 10.14 -4.73 -1.52
C ASP A 18 9.95 -5.28 -2.95
N LYS A 19 10.86 -6.12 -3.44
CA LYS A 19 10.87 -6.70 -4.79
C LYS A 19 9.53 -7.31 -5.21
N GLN A 20 8.80 -7.91 -4.27
CA GLN A 20 7.54 -8.61 -4.51
C GLN A 20 6.45 -8.26 -3.49
N ARG A 21 6.64 -7.21 -2.69
CA ARG A 21 5.74 -6.87 -1.59
C ARG A 21 5.46 -5.39 -1.53
N ILE A 22 4.23 -5.05 -1.15
CA ILE A 22 3.84 -3.71 -0.71
C ILE A 22 3.31 -3.86 0.71
N THR A 23 3.86 -3.07 1.63
CA THR A 23 3.46 -3.03 3.03
C THR A 23 2.66 -1.76 3.26
N CYS A 24 1.45 -1.91 3.80
CA CYS A 24 0.57 -0.84 4.20
C CYS A 24 0.25 -0.93 5.69
N GLU A 25 -0.40 0.10 6.23
CA GLU A 25 -1.01 0.03 7.55
C GLU A 25 -1.99 -1.16 7.64
N GLY A 26 -2.04 -1.80 8.81
CA GLY A 26 -3.00 -2.85 9.10
C GLY A 26 -4.34 -2.34 9.66
N LEU A 27 -5.39 -3.13 9.49
CA LEU A 27 -6.72 -2.82 10.00
C LEU A 27 -6.76 -2.79 11.53
N ILE A 28 -5.95 -3.62 12.18
CA ILE A 28 -5.83 -3.68 13.63
C ILE A 28 -4.66 -2.79 14.05
N ASP A 29 -4.79 -2.10 15.18
CA ASP A 29 -3.70 -1.26 15.70
C ASP A 29 -2.37 -2.03 15.79
N LYS A 30 -1.28 -1.35 15.40
CA LYS A 30 0.10 -1.90 15.34
C LYS A 30 0.30 -3.10 14.42
N THR A 31 -0.68 -3.46 13.59
CA THR A 31 -0.53 -4.49 12.56
C THR A 31 -0.17 -3.86 11.21
N LYS A 32 0.31 -4.69 10.28
CA LYS A 32 0.65 -4.28 8.91
C LYS A 32 -0.11 -5.15 7.92
N CYS A 33 -0.58 -4.55 6.84
CA CYS A 33 -1.13 -5.29 5.71
C CYS A 33 -0.03 -5.51 4.67
N ILE A 34 0.23 -6.76 4.27
CA ILE A 34 1.26 -7.09 3.29
C ILE A 34 0.59 -7.65 2.03
N ASN A 35 0.61 -6.88 0.95
CA ASN A 35 0.28 -7.39 -0.37
C ASN A 35 1.51 -8.09 -0.95
N ARG A 36 1.35 -9.38 -1.24
CA ARG A 36 2.37 -10.18 -1.93
C ARG A 36 1.99 -10.33 -3.40
N PHE A 37 3.00 -10.23 -4.26
CA PHE A 37 2.86 -10.38 -5.70
C PHE A 37 3.80 -11.49 -6.15
N ASP A 38 3.37 -12.30 -7.12
CA ASP A 38 4.21 -13.37 -7.67
C ASP A 38 5.40 -12.81 -8.45
N PHE A 39 5.20 -11.64 -9.08
CA PHE A 39 6.23 -10.97 -9.87
C PHE A 39 6.39 -9.49 -9.50
N GLY A 40 7.62 -9.00 -9.58
CA GLY A 40 7.92 -7.58 -9.30
C GLY A 40 7.22 -6.62 -10.26
N LYS A 41 6.98 -7.03 -11.51
CA LYS A 41 6.22 -6.26 -12.50
C LYS A 41 4.76 -6.04 -12.08
N ASP A 42 4.16 -7.00 -11.38
CA ASP A 42 2.76 -6.90 -10.96
C ASP A 42 2.66 -5.99 -9.74
N ARG A 43 3.67 -6.07 -8.85
CA ARG A 43 3.85 -5.12 -7.76
C ARG A 43 4.00 -3.70 -8.29
N GLU A 44 4.85 -3.49 -9.29
CA GLU A 44 5.10 -2.17 -9.87
C GLU A 44 3.87 -1.60 -10.57
N GLN A 45 3.15 -2.41 -11.34
CA GLN A 45 1.87 -2.01 -11.93
C GLN A 45 0.84 -1.65 -10.87
N TYR A 46 0.70 -2.46 -9.81
CA TYR A 46 -0.21 -2.17 -8.71
C TYR A 46 0.16 -0.84 -8.02
N ARG A 47 1.46 -0.64 -7.77
CA ARG A 47 1.99 0.56 -7.13
C ARG A 47 1.75 1.81 -7.98
N SER A 48 2.16 1.80 -9.24
CA SER A 48 1.99 2.93 -10.16
C SER A 48 0.50 3.28 -10.33
N ARG A 49 -0.36 2.26 -10.42
CA ARG A 49 -1.80 2.47 -10.56
C ARG A 49 -2.43 3.13 -9.32
N TYR A 50 -2.04 2.68 -8.12
CA TYR A 50 -2.70 3.05 -6.88
C TYR A 50 -1.82 3.91 -5.97
N CYS A 51 -0.70 3.37 -5.47
CA CYS A 51 0.15 4.03 -4.47
C CYS A 51 0.71 5.37 -4.94
N ASP A 52 1.00 5.54 -6.24
CA ASP A 52 1.62 6.75 -6.78
C ASP A 52 0.60 7.73 -7.40
N SER A 53 -0.68 7.37 -7.48
CA SER A 53 -1.70 8.23 -8.14
C SER A 53 -3.10 8.03 -7.55
N ASN A 54 -3.77 6.92 -7.86
CA ASN A 54 -5.19 6.72 -7.55
C ASN A 54 -5.41 5.94 -6.25
N TYR A 55 -4.75 6.34 -5.17
CA TYR A 55 -4.76 5.56 -3.92
C TYR A 55 -6.16 5.41 -3.34
N GLU A 56 -7.07 6.35 -3.58
CA GLU A 56 -8.47 6.30 -3.16
C GLU A 56 -9.26 5.13 -3.79
N GLN A 57 -8.78 4.60 -4.91
CA GLN A 57 -9.35 3.41 -5.57
C GLN A 57 -8.73 2.10 -5.07
N CYS A 58 -7.66 2.16 -4.29
CA CYS A 58 -7.03 1.00 -3.69
C CYS A 58 -7.97 0.35 -2.66
N ARG A 59 -8.10 -0.98 -2.72
CA ARG A 59 -8.94 -1.72 -1.75
C ARG A 59 -8.45 -1.53 -0.31
N ILE A 60 -7.13 -1.53 -0.11
CA ILE A 60 -6.54 -1.33 1.23
C ILE A 60 -6.88 0.06 1.76
N TYR A 61 -6.74 1.10 0.93
CA TYR A 61 -7.07 2.46 1.33
C TYR A 61 -8.53 2.57 1.77
N ARG A 62 -9.45 2.02 0.97
CA ARG A 62 -10.89 2.04 1.31
C ARG A 62 -11.18 1.33 2.62
N MET A 63 -10.62 0.14 2.83
CA MET A 63 -10.81 -0.61 4.07
C MET A 63 -10.25 0.14 5.29
N LEU A 64 -9.11 0.84 5.15
CA LEU A 64 -8.55 1.65 6.23
C LEU A 64 -9.37 2.92 6.49
N MET A 65 -9.86 3.59 5.45
CA MET A 65 -10.77 4.73 5.62
C MET A 65 -12.07 4.33 6.30
N ASP A 66 -12.62 3.16 5.99
CA ASP A 66 -13.81 2.64 6.68
C ASP A 66 -13.51 2.41 8.18
N LYS A 67 -12.37 1.79 8.52
CA LYS A 67 -11.89 1.67 9.91
C LYS A 67 -11.85 3.02 10.63
N TYR A 68 -11.33 4.07 9.97
CA TYR A 68 -11.25 5.39 10.59
C TYR A 68 -12.62 6.06 10.75
N ARG A 69 -13.53 5.88 9.79
CA ARG A 69 -14.91 6.39 9.88
C ARG A 69 -15.72 5.73 10.98
N GLU A 70 -15.51 4.45 11.24
CA GLU A 70 -16.20 3.73 12.33
C GLU A 70 -15.68 4.10 13.72
N GLN A 71 -14.54 4.81 13.81
CA GLN A 71 -13.92 5.25 15.06
C GLN A 71 -14.19 6.74 15.39
N GLU A 72 -14.93 7.44 14.54
CA GLU A 72 -15.49 8.79 14.78
C GLU A 72 -16.88 8.72 15.44
#